data_AF-A0AAU5Y8F4-F1
#
_entry.id   AF-A0AAU5Y8F4-F1
#
_cell.length_a   1.000
_cell.length_b   1.000
_cell.length_c   1.000
_cell.angle_alpha   90.00
_cell.angle_beta   90.00
_cell.angle_gamma   90.00
#
_symmetry.space_group_name_H-M   'P 1'
#
loop_
_entity.id
_entity.type
_entity.pdbx_description
1 polymer ?
#
loop_
_entity_poly.entity_id
_entity_poly.type
_entity_poly.pdbx_seq_one_letter_code
_entity_poly.pdbx_strand_id
1 'polypeptide(L)'
;MGLNAADVVGELKVLRKGRGIFTTPLADRVGPALRATCGILEDDDSVVVRRKLTDRLWPLVESLPDDLKIALRAAFALDERARKPFYQERVHWAAITLDRDDRTVRRRIDEGIEQVAAMAVATGVPDPRPRYPSRSWHTEELRVTLALDQPVAEAFEFRRVVADADEIVELDLALTLTAAGESGHSVRESDLVVDVFHGGLLTGRAMESSDPGRAGVAVAGIVAAR
;
A
#
# COMPACT_ATOMS: atom_id res chain seq x y z
N MET A 1 -3.04 11.97 -18.53
CA MET A 1 -4.08 11.11 -19.14
C MET A 1 -4.83 10.48 -17.98
N GLY A 2 -6.15 10.68 -17.89
CA GLY A 2 -6.94 10.22 -16.73
C GLY A 2 -6.92 8.70 -16.63
N LEU A 3 -6.72 8.19 -15.41
CA LEU A 3 -6.70 6.76 -15.11
C LEU A 3 -8.12 6.20 -15.31
N ASN A 4 -8.28 5.26 -16.25
CA ASN A 4 -9.58 4.71 -16.65
C ASN A 4 -9.71 3.25 -16.21
N ALA A 5 -10.87 2.88 -15.65
CA ALA A 5 -11.14 1.52 -15.19
C ALA A 5 -11.06 0.49 -16.32
N ALA A 6 -11.44 0.86 -17.56
CA ALA A 6 -11.38 -0.07 -18.70
C ALA A 6 -9.93 -0.49 -19.03
N ASP A 7 -8.97 0.42 -18.90
CA ASP A 7 -7.55 0.13 -19.14
C ASP A 7 -7.01 -0.80 -18.05
N VAL A 8 -7.36 -0.52 -16.78
CA VAL A 8 -7.02 -1.39 -15.64
C VAL A 8 -7.60 -2.80 -15.82
N VAL A 9 -8.87 -2.93 -16.25
CA VAL A 9 -9.50 -4.22 -16.57
C VAL A 9 -8.72 -4.97 -17.65
N GLY A 10 -8.34 -4.29 -18.73
CA GLY A 10 -7.58 -4.87 -19.82
C GLY A 10 -6.24 -5.43 -19.35
N GLU A 11 -5.51 -4.65 -18.57
CA GLU A 11 -4.21 -5.02 -18.03
C GLU A 11 -4.30 -6.15 -16.99
N LEU A 12 -5.31 -6.14 -16.10
CA LEU A 12 -5.56 -7.25 -15.17
C LEU A 12 -5.89 -8.57 -15.90
N LYS A 13 -6.63 -8.51 -17.02
CA LYS A 13 -6.90 -9.68 -17.87
C LYS A 13 -5.64 -10.22 -18.55
N VAL A 14 -4.62 -9.39 -18.78
CA VAL A 14 -3.29 -9.83 -19.22
C VAL A 14 -2.52 -10.44 -18.05
N LEU A 15 -2.50 -9.77 -16.90
CA LEU A 15 -1.76 -10.19 -15.70
C LEU A 15 -2.19 -11.57 -15.20
N ARG A 16 -3.48 -11.92 -15.24
CA ARG A 16 -3.95 -13.26 -14.82
C ARG A 16 -3.45 -14.43 -15.68
N LYS A 17 -2.86 -14.17 -16.85
CA LYS A 17 -2.36 -15.25 -17.74
C LYS A 17 -1.04 -15.82 -17.20
N GLY A 18 -0.62 -16.96 -17.75
CA GLY A 18 0.63 -17.60 -17.34
C GLY A 18 0.65 -17.88 -15.84
N ARG A 19 1.73 -17.49 -15.14
CA ARG A 19 1.93 -17.67 -13.69
C ARG A 19 1.32 -16.57 -12.81
N GLY A 20 0.45 -15.71 -13.36
CA GLY A 20 -0.05 -14.55 -12.62
C GLY A 20 1.08 -13.56 -12.31
N ILE A 21 1.11 -13.06 -11.08
CA ILE A 21 2.17 -12.15 -10.58
C ILE A 21 3.57 -12.79 -10.48
N PHE A 22 3.69 -14.10 -10.70
CA PHE A 22 4.97 -14.82 -10.72
C PHE A 22 5.52 -15.03 -12.13
N THR A 23 4.93 -14.42 -13.16
CA THR A 23 5.52 -14.40 -14.51
C THR A 23 6.87 -13.68 -14.50
N THR A 24 7.81 -14.13 -15.34
CA THR A 24 9.13 -13.52 -15.48
C THR A 24 9.45 -13.29 -16.97
N PRO A 25 9.89 -12.09 -17.38
CA PRO A 25 9.87 -10.85 -16.59
C PRO A 25 8.44 -10.37 -16.32
N LEU A 26 8.18 -9.85 -15.12
CA LEU A 26 6.85 -9.38 -14.73
C LEU A 26 6.55 -7.98 -15.28
N ALA A 27 7.58 -7.13 -15.37
CA ALA A 27 7.48 -5.75 -15.83
C ALA A 27 6.81 -5.63 -17.21
N ASP A 28 7.07 -6.58 -18.12
CA ASP A 28 6.50 -6.63 -19.48
C ASP A 28 4.99 -6.92 -19.49
N ARG A 29 4.43 -7.39 -18.37
CA ARG A 29 3.00 -7.73 -18.22
C ARG A 29 2.21 -6.66 -17.49
N VAL A 30 2.88 -5.65 -16.94
CA VAL A 30 2.25 -4.51 -16.28
C VAL A 30 2.20 -3.39 -17.29
N GLY A 31 1.01 -2.86 -17.59
CA GLY A 31 0.86 -1.72 -18.49
C GLY A 31 0.86 -0.40 -17.73
N PRO A 32 0.71 0.73 -18.43
CA PRO A 32 0.71 2.06 -17.83
C PRO A 32 -0.37 2.27 -16.76
N ALA A 33 -1.56 1.69 -16.92
CA ALA A 33 -2.65 1.88 -15.98
C ALA A 33 -2.38 1.19 -14.65
N LEU A 34 -1.91 -0.06 -14.65
CA LEU A 34 -1.48 -0.76 -13.44
C LEU A 34 -0.24 -0.12 -12.84
N ARG A 35 0.71 0.36 -13.66
CA ARG A 35 1.87 1.10 -13.14
C ARG A 35 1.44 2.30 -12.33
N ALA A 36 0.58 3.16 -12.89
CA ALA A 36 0.06 4.33 -12.20
C ALA A 36 -0.76 3.94 -10.95
N THR A 37 -1.61 2.91 -11.05
CA THR A 37 -2.50 2.48 -9.95
C THR A 37 -1.75 1.85 -8.77
N CYS A 38 -0.55 1.32 -9.01
CA CYS A 38 0.26 0.62 -8.00
C CYS A 38 1.54 1.37 -7.62
N GLY A 39 1.76 2.58 -8.16
CA GLY A 39 2.98 3.36 -7.91
C GLY A 39 4.26 2.68 -8.40
N ILE A 40 4.19 1.94 -9.51
CA ILE A 40 5.33 1.23 -10.11
C ILE A 40 6.09 2.18 -11.03
N LEU A 41 7.39 2.31 -10.81
CA LEU A 41 8.31 3.14 -11.57
C LEU A 41 8.90 2.36 -12.75
N GLU A 42 9.47 3.07 -13.73
CA GLU A 42 10.06 2.44 -14.92
C GLU A 42 11.27 1.57 -14.58
N ASP A 43 12.06 1.97 -13.59
CA ASP A 43 13.29 1.27 -13.16
C ASP A 43 13.05 0.18 -12.10
N ASP A 44 11.79 -0.05 -11.68
CA ASP A 44 11.48 -1.10 -10.71
C ASP A 44 11.74 -2.49 -11.31
N ASP A 45 12.53 -3.31 -10.62
CA ASP A 45 12.76 -4.70 -11.02
C ASP A 45 11.52 -5.60 -10.79
N SER A 46 11.55 -6.83 -11.30
CA SER A 46 10.42 -7.77 -11.18
C SER A 46 10.05 -8.15 -9.73
N VAL A 47 10.97 -8.02 -8.77
CA VAL A 47 10.71 -8.27 -7.35
C VAL A 47 9.94 -7.09 -6.75
N VAL A 48 10.40 -5.86 -6.99
CA VAL A 48 9.75 -4.62 -6.54
C VAL A 48 8.36 -4.48 -7.18
N VAL A 49 8.25 -4.74 -8.49
CA VAL A 49 6.97 -4.77 -9.22
C VAL A 49 6.00 -5.76 -8.58
N ARG A 50 6.45 -6.97 -8.27
CA ARG A 50 5.59 -8.00 -7.66
C ARG A 50 5.10 -7.58 -6.28
N ARG A 51 5.98 -7.01 -5.46
CA ARG A 51 5.64 -6.49 -4.14
C ARG A 51 4.55 -5.40 -4.26
N LYS A 52 4.80 -4.35 -5.05
CA LYS A 52 3.84 -3.25 -5.26
C LYS A 52 2.48 -3.73 -5.80
N LEU A 53 2.48 -4.67 -6.75
CA LEU A 53 1.24 -5.29 -7.23
C LEU A 53 0.51 -6.04 -6.12
N THR A 54 1.22 -6.82 -5.32
CA THR A 54 0.62 -7.62 -4.24
C THR A 54 0.04 -6.69 -3.16
N ASP A 55 0.81 -5.69 -2.72
CA ASP A 55 0.40 -4.73 -1.70
C ASP A 55 -0.83 -3.93 -2.15
N ARG A 56 -0.94 -3.63 -3.45
CA ARG A 56 -2.08 -2.91 -4.00
C ARG A 56 -3.30 -3.81 -4.24
N LEU A 57 -3.11 -5.00 -4.82
CA LEU A 57 -4.21 -5.88 -5.21
C LEU A 57 -4.80 -6.63 -4.01
N TRP A 58 -3.98 -7.01 -3.03
CA TRP A 58 -4.45 -7.81 -1.91
C TRP A 58 -5.60 -7.14 -1.14
N PRO A 59 -5.50 -5.89 -0.66
CA PRO A 59 -6.60 -5.24 0.05
C PRO A 59 -7.88 -5.10 -0.79
N LEU A 60 -7.74 -4.85 -2.09
CA LEU A 60 -8.87 -4.73 -3.02
C LEU A 60 -9.57 -6.07 -3.26
N VAL A 61 -8.82 -7.17 -3.30
CA VAL A 61 -9.37 -8.52 -3.41
C VAL A 61 -10.05 -8.93 -2.10
N GLU A 62 -9.47 -8.56 -0.96
CA GLU A 62 -10.01 -8.88 0.36
C GLU A 62 -11.35 -8.19 0.67
N SER A 63 -11.62 -7.04 0.05
CA SER A 63 -12.90 -6.34 0.21
C SER A 63 -14.05 -6.92 -0.62
N LEU A 64 -13.80 -7.92 -1.47
CA LEU A 64 -14.83 -8.55 -2.29
C LEU A 64 -15.66 -9.59 -1.52
N PRO A 65 -16.88 -9.90 -2.01
CA PRO A 65 -17.60 -11.11 -1.64
C PRO A 65 -16.73 -12.37 -1.78
N ASP A 66 -16.95 -13.36 -0.92
CA ASP A 66 -16.04 -14.50 -0.75
C ASP A 66 -15.82 -15.31 -2.04
N ASP A 67 -16.84 -15.45 -2.89
CA ASP A 67 -16.73 -16.18 -4.14
C ASP A 67 -15.84 -15.46 -5.17
N LEU A 68 -15.96 -14.14 -5.29
CA LEU A 68 -15.08 -13.31 -6.12
C LEU A 68 -13.66 -13.24 -5.54
N LYS A 69 -13.54 -13.15 -4.21
CA LYS A 69 -12.25 -13.15 -3.49
C LYS A 69 -11.45 -14.42 -3.77
N ILE A 70 -12.05 -15.60 -3.60
CA ILE A 70 -11.40 -16.89 -3.88
C ILE A 70 -11.01 -16.97 -5.37
N ALA A 71 -11.91 -16.56 -6.27
CA ALA A 71 -11.67 -16.58 -7.70
C ALA A 71 -10.48 -15.70 -8.11
N LEU A 72 -10.37 -14.46 -7.58
CA LEU A 72 -9.26 -13.56 -7.89
C LEU A 72 -7.95 -13.95 -7.22
N ARG A 73 -7.99 -14.44 -5.97
CA ARG A 73 -6.80 -14.99 -5.30
C ARG A 73 -6.16 -16.09 -6.13
N ALA A 74 -6.98 -16.97 -6.70
CA ALA A 74 -6.51 -17.98 -7.64
C ALA A 74 -6.05 -17.37 -8.97
N ALA A 75 -6.84 -16.49 -9.60
CA ALA A 75 -6.53 -15.93 -10.91
C ALA A 75 -5.15 -15.26 -10.97
N PHE A 76 -4.81 -14.49 -9.93
CA PHE A 76 -3.53 -13.76 -9.83
C PHE A 76 -2.42 -14.52 -9.10
N ALA A 77 -2.69 -15.74 -8.61
CA ALA A 77 -1.76 -16.56 -7.84
C ALA A 77 -1.36 -15.94 -6.47
N LEU A 78 -2.28 -15.20 -5.85
CA LEU A 78 -2.10 -14.60 -4.52
C LEU A 78 -2.17 -15.65 -3.40
N ASP A 79 -2.97 -16.69 -3.59
CA ASP A 79 -3.02 -17.85 -2.67
C ASP A 79 -1.96 -18.87 -3.05
N GLU A 80 -1.14 -19.29 -2.08
CA GLU A 80 -0.06 -20.26 -2.27
C GLU A 80 -0.56 -21.60 -2.83
N ARG A 81 -1.73 -22.05 -2.38
CA ARG A 81 -2.36 -23.31 -2.82
C ARG A 81 -2.76 -23.25 -4.29
N ALA A 82 -3.01 -22.05 -4.78
CA ALA A 82 -3.40 -21.78 -6.15
C ALA A 82 -2.21 -21.38 -7.05
N ARG A 83 -0.94 -21.37 -6.60
CA ARG A 83 0.23 -20.99 -7.43
C ARG A 83 0.60 -22.03 -8.50
N LYS A 84 -0.34 -22.31 -9.41
CA LYS A 84 -0.16 -23.23 -10.53
C LYS A 84 0.44 -22.53 -11.76
N PRO A 85 1.27 -23.21 -12.57
CA PRO A 85 1.91 -22.64 -13.76
C PRO A 85 0.93 -22.06 -14.77
N PHE A 86 -0.21 -22.71 -14.99
CA PHE A 86 -1.17 -22.32 -16.01
C PHE A 86 -2.43 -21.71 -15.41
N TYR A 87 -2.97 -20.68 -16.09
CA TYR A 87 -4.21 -20.01 -15.69
C TYR A 87 -5.37 -21.00 -15.54
N GLN A 88 -5.51 -21.97 -16.47
CA GLN A 88 -6.59 -22.95 -16.41
C GLN A 88 -6.53 -23.84 -15.16
N GLU A 89 -5.34 -24.20 -14.69
CA GLU A 89 -5.19 -25.00 -13.45
C GLU A 89 -5.61 -24.20 -12.21
N ARG A 90 -5.35 -22.88 -12.21
CA ARG A 90 -5.81 -22.00 -11.13
C ARG A 90 -7.32 -21.79 -11.15
N VAL A 91 -7.91 -21.65 -12.34
CA VAL A 91 -9.36 -21.66 -12.52
C VAL A 91 -9.96 -22.95 -11.99
N HIS A 92 -9.38 -24.10 -12.35
CA HIS A 92 -9.86 -25.41 -11.92
C HIS A 92 -9.73 -25.60 -10.39
N TRP A 93 -8.64 -25.12 -9.80
CA TRP A 93 -8.49 -25.12 -8.34
C TRP A 93 -9.58 -24.31 -7.65
N ALA A 94 -9.89 -23.10 -8.16
CA ALA A 94 -10.96 -22.28 -7.62
C ALA A 94 -12.35 -22.91 -7.85
N ALA A 95 -12.55 -23.61 -8.96
CA ALA A 95 -13.77 -24.35 -9.27
C ALA A 95 -14.03 -25.45 -8.23
N ILE A 96 -13.02 -26.26 -7.92
CA ILE A 96 -13.11 -27.27 -6.84
C ILE A 96 -13.38 -26.58 -5.50
N THR A 97 -12.66 -25.49 -5.18
CA THR A 97 -12.77 -24.80 -3.89
C THR A 97 -14.15 -24.19 -3.67
N LEU A 98 -14.79 -23.70 -4.73
CA LEU A 98 -16.11 -23.05 -4.69
C LEU A 98 -17.28 -24.02 -4.92
N ASP A 99 -17.02 -25.30 -5.23
CA ASP A 99 -18.03 -26.25 -5.70
C ASP A 99 -18.80 -25.72 -6.93
N ARG A 100 -18.04 -25.29 -7.94
CA ARG A 100 -18.57 -24.71 -9.19
C ARG A 100 -17.79 -25.19 -10.39
N ASP A 101 -18.37 -25.07 -11.57
CA ASP A 101 -17.67 -25.38 -12.81
C ASP A 101 -16.70 -24.25 -13.23
N ASP A 102 -15.69 -24.62 -14.02
CA ASP A 102 -14.67 -23.72 -14.57
C ASP A 102 -15.25 -22.49 -15.29
N ARG A 103 -16.37 -22.64 -16.03
CA ARG A 103 -16.99 -21.54 -16.77
C ARG A 103 -17.57 -20.51 -15.80
N THR A 104 -18.25 -20.97 -14.76
CA THR A 104 -18.79 -20.10 -13.72
C THR A 104 -17.67 -19.37 -12.97
N VAL A 105 -16.57 -20.05 -12.64
CA VAL A 105 -15.41 -19.39 -12.02
C VAL A 105 -14.78 -18.34 -12.94
N ARG A 106 -14.63 -18.61 -14.25
CA ARG A 106 -14.12 -17.59 -15.18
C ARG A 106 -15.00 -16.34 -15.20
N ARG A 107 -16.32 -16.51 -15.17
CA ARG A 107 -17.27 -15.37 -15.09
C ARG A 107 -17.06 -14.56 -13.81
N ARG A 108 -16.88 -15.24 -12.66
CA ARG A 108 -16.55 -14.59 -11.38
C ARG A 108 -15.21 -13.85 -11.41
N ILE A 109 -14.19 -14.42 -12.06
CA ILE A 109 -12.91 -13.74 -12.24
C ILE A 109 -13.10 -12.46 -13.06
N ASP A 110 -13.84 -12.52 -14.17
CA ASP A 110 -14.10 -11.33 -14.99
C ASP A 110 -14.88 -10.26 -14.21
N GLU A 111 -15.92 -10.65 -13.47
CA GLU A 111 -16.71 -9.76 -12.60
C GLU A 111 -15.85 -9.13 -11.48
N GLY A 112 -15.03 -9.94 -10.81
CA GLY A 112 -14.13 -9.46 -9.77
C GLY A 112 -13.08 -8.49 -10.31
N ILE A 113 -12.55 -8.73 -11.53
CA ILE A 113 -11.61 -7.81 -12.18
C ILE A 113 -12.26 -6.45 -12.42
N GLU A 114 -13.52 -6.41 -12.86
CA GLU A 114 -14.26 -5.17 -13.07
C GLU A 114 -14.44 -4.39 -11.77
N GLN A 115 -14.81 -5.07 -10.67
CA GLN A 115 -14.96 -4.44 -9.36
C GLN A 115 -13.63 -3.92 -8.81
N VAL A 116 -12.55 -4.71 -8.88
CA VAL A 116 -11.22 -4.30 -8.42
C VAL A 116 -10.72 -3.09 -9.22
N ALA A 117 -10.91 -3.09 -10.54
CA ALA A 117 -10.52 -1.96 -11.37
C ALA A 117 -11.28 -0.67 -10.98
N ALA A 118 -12.59 -0.76 -10.77
CA ALA A 118 -13.39 0.38 -10.33
C ALA A 118 -12.93 0.92 -8.95
N MET A 119 -12.68 0.04 -7.97
CA MET A 119 -12.17 0.43 -6.66
C MET A 119 -10.76 1.06 -6.75
N ALA A 120 -9.91 0.52 -7.62
CA ALA A 120 -8.55 1.01 -7.78
C ALA A 120 -8.51 2.43 -8.40
N VAL A 121 -9.40 2.72 -9.34
CA VAL A 121 -9.56 4.08 -9.90
C VAL A 121 -10.20 5.02 -8.87
N ALA A 122 -11.22 4.57 -8.14
CA ALA A 122 -11.91 5.40 -7.14
C ALA A 122 -11.00 5.83 -5.97
N THR A 123 -10.00 5.01 -5.62
CA THR A 123 -9.02 5.34 -4.57
C THR A 123 -7.87 6.23 -5.06
N GLY A 124 -7.83 6.56 -6.36
CA GLY A 124 -6.82 7.44 -6.96
C GLY A 124 -5.44 6.80 -7.15
N VAL A 125 -4.55 7.56 -7.79
CA VAL A 125 -3.12 7.21 -7.91
C VAL A 125 -2.53 7.20 -6.50
N PRO A 126 -1.96 6.07 -6.03
CA PRO A 126 -1.19 6.08 -4.80
C PRO A 126 -0.08 7.12 -4.93
N ASP A 127 0.12 7.92 -3.89
CA ASP A 127 1.37 8.68 -3.79
C ASP A 127 2.53 7.68 -3.96
N PRO A 128 3.48 7.88 -4.89
CA PRO A 128 4.62 6.98 -5.07
C PRO A 128 5.50 6.85 -3.82
N ARG A 129 5.29 7.73 -2.83
CA ARG A 129 5.82 7.54 -1.48
C ARG A 129 5.09 6.38 -0.79
N PRO A 130 5.79 5.38 -0.23
CA PRO A 130 5.13 4.28 0.46
C PRO A 130 4.24 4.86 1.57
N ARG A 131 2.92 4.75 1.44
CA ARG A 131 1.98 5.23 2.46
C ARG A 131 2.09 4.44 3.78
N TYR A 132 2.85 3.35 3.79
CA TYR A 132 3.29 2.62 4.98
C TYR A 132 4.61 1.92 4.61
N PRO A 133 5.72 2.13 5.33
CA PRO A 133 6.66 1.03 5.50
C PRO A 133 5.89 -0.10 6.17
N SER A 134 6.13 -1.29 5.67
CA SER A 134 5.62 -2.58 6.08
C SER A 134 5.36 -2.74 7.59
N ARG A 135 4.52 -3.71 7.92
CA ARG A 135 4.40 -4.38 9.23
C ARG A 135 5.72 -5.05 9.72
N SER A 136 6.85 -4.47 9.35
CA SER A 136 8.20 -4.93 9.63
C SER A 136 8.74 -4.31 10.91
N TRP A 137 8.08 -3.34 11.51
CA TRP A 137 8.42 -2.85 12.85
C TRP A 137 7.18 -2.40 13.60
N HIS A 138 7.31 -2.30 14.92
CA HIS A 138 6.30 -1.72 15.78
C HIS A 138 6.93 -0.86 16.89
N THR A 139 6.15 0.05 17.46
CA THR A 139 6.52 0.76 18.68
C THR A 139 6.16 -0.10 19.89
N GLU A 140 7.16 -0.55 20.63
CA GLU A 140 6.99 -1.29 21.88
C GLU A 140 6.64 -0.33 23.04
N GLU A 141 7.26 0.86 23.06
CA GLU A 141 7.06 1.86 24.10
C GLU A 141 7.11 3.28 23.53
N LEU A 142 6.21 4.16 23.98
CA LEU A 142 6.22 5.59 23.68
C LEU A 142 6.12 6.38 24.99
N ARG A 143 7.05 7.31 25.20
CA ARG A 143 7.00 8.30 26.28
C ARG A 143 6.98 9.69 25.67
N VAL A 144 6.03 10.51 26.08
CA VAL A 144 5.89 11.89 25.60
C VAL A 144 5.88 12.83 26.78
N THR A 145 6.69 13.89 26.70
CA THR A 145 6.65 15.03 27.64
C THR A 145 6.28 16.28 26.87
N LEU A 146 5.35 17.06 27.41
CA LEU A 146 4.86 18.29 26.78
C LEU A 146 5.24 19.49 27.63
N ALA A 147 5.83 20.51 27.00
CA ALA A 147 6.05 21.82 27.58
C ALA A 147 5.07 22.81 26.93
N LEU A 148 3.95 23.07 27.60
CA LEU A 148 2.86 23.93 27.11
C LEU A 148 2.94 25.36 27.64
N ASP A 149 3.88 25.63 28.55
CA ASP A 149 4.10 26.91 29.22
C ASP A 149 5.13 27.79 28.50
N GLN A 150 5.68 27.30 27.39
CA GLN A 150 6.64 28.02 26.56
C GLN A 150 5.92 28.88 25.49
N PRO A 151 6.61 29.90 24.92
CA PRO A 151 6.05 30.69 23.82
C PRO A 151 5.64 29.87 22.59
N VAL A 152 6.29 28.71 22.39
CA VAL A 152 5.93 27.70 21.40
C VAL A 152 5.79 26.38 22.17
N ALA A 153 4.68 25.67 22.00
CA ALA A 153 4.48 24.38 22.65
C ALA A 153 5.49 23.35 22.11
N GLU A 154 6.21 22.69 23.01
CA GLU A 154 7.22 21.69 22.66
C GLU A 154 6.78 20.30 23.12
N ALA A 155 7.10 19.28 22.30
CA ALA A 155 6.87 17.89 22.61
C ALA A 155 8.18 17.11 22.49
N PHE A 156 8.55 16.39 23.54
CA PHE A 156 9.69 15.47 23.55
C PHE A 156 9.17 14.04 23.52
N GLU A 157 9.47 13.33 22.43
CA GLU A 157 9.08 11.93 22.25
C GLU A 157 10.28 10.99 22.35
N PHE A 158 10.10 9.92 23.14
CA PHE A 158 11.02 8.80 23.21
C PHE A 158 10.28 7.53 22.80
N ARG A 159 10.75 6.89 21.73
CA ARG A 159 10.16 5.66 21.19
C ARG A 159 11.13 4.51 21.33
N ARG A 160 10.64 3.38 21.83
CA ARG A 160 11.29 2.08 21.68
C ARG A 160 10.66 1.37 20.51
N VAL A 161 11.47 1.14 19.49
CA VAL A 161 11.05 0.52 18.24
C VAL A 161 11.65 -0.87 18.14
N VAL A 162 10.82 -1.85 17.79
CA VAL A 162 11.22 -3.23 17.53
C VAL A 162 11.09 -3.51 16.04
N ALA A 163 12.15 -4.02 15.43
CA ALA A 163 12.14 -4.54 14.08
C ALA A 163 11.64 -5.99 14.10
N ASP A 164 10.54 -6.24 13.39
CA ASP A 164 9.97 -7.57 13.13
C ASP A 164 10.55 -8.24 11.86
N ALA A 165 11.38 -7.51 11.10
CA ALA A 165 12.12 -8.02 9.95
C ALA A 165 13.53 -7.43 9.88
N ASP A 166 14.45 -8.16 9.24
CA ASP A 166 15.80 -7.67 8.94
C ASP A 166 15.77 -6.51 7.92
N GLU A 167 16.83 -5.69 7.92
CA GLU A 167 17.08 -4.63 6.92
C GLU A 167 16.12 -3.41 6.95
N ILE A 168 15.59 -3.04 8.11
CA ILE A 168 14.84 -1.79 8.25
C ILE A 168 15.79 -0.61 8.26
N VAL A 169 15.71 0.20 7.21
CA VAL A 169 16.53 1.40 7.02
C VAL A 169 15.76 2.69 7.22
N GLU A 170 14.43 2.63 7.32
CA GLU A 170 13.56 3.79 7.46
C GLU A 170 12.35 3.47 8.34
N LEU A 171 12.02 4.38 9.24
CA LEU A 171 10.83 4.36 10.09
C LEU A 171 9.90 5.48 9.64
N ASP A 172 8.60 5.19 9.49
CA ASP A 172 7.61 6.23 9.24
C ASP A 172 6.87 6.56 10.53
N LEU A 173 7.13 7.75 11.06
CA LEU A 173 6.55 8.19 12.33
C LEU A 173 5.43 9.21 12.08
N ALA A 174 4.22 8.81 12.46
CA ALA A 174 3.08 9.72 12.51
C ALA A 174 3.08 10.59 13.77
N LEU A 175 2.96 11.90 13.56
CA LEU A 175 2.68 12.91 14.60
C LEU A 175 1.32 13.52 14.31
N THR A 176 0.52 13.79 15.33
CA THR A 176 -0.79 14.43 15.15
C THR A 176 -0.73 15.88 15.56
N LEU A 177 -0.89 16.77 14.58
CA LEU A 177 -1.12 18.19 14.83
C LEU A 177 -2.62 18.49 14.83
N THR A 178 -3.13 18.97 15.96
CA THR A 178 -4.47 19.55 16.03
C THR A 178 -4.38 21.04 15.74
N ALA A 179 -5.16 21.54 14.80
CA ALA A 179 -5.25 22.99 14.55
C ALA A 179 -5.63 23.71 15.85
N ALA A 180 -4.85 24.71 16.24
CA ALA A 180 -5.20 25.59 17.35
C ALA A 180 -6.49 26.34 16.99
N GLY A 181 -7.42 26.41 17.95
CA GLY A 181 -8.76 26.96 17.74
C GLY A 181 -8.81 28.41 17.24
N GLU A 182 -9.97 28.71 16.63
CA GLU A 182 -10.54 30.00 16.21
C GLU A 182 -9.95 30.75 15.01
N SER A 183 -8.68 30.57 14.65
CA SER A 183 -8.17 31.14 13.41
C SER A 183 -8.10 30.06 12.34
N GLY A 184 -8.95 30.16 11.30
CA GLY A 184 -9.08 29.20 10.18
C GLY A 184 -7.85 29.04 9.27
N HIS A 185 -6.64 29.10 9.84
CA HIS A 185 -5.38 28.78 9.19
C HIS A 185 -5.19 27.27 9.19
N SER A 186 -5.04 26.70 7.99
CA SER A 186 -4.58 25.32 7.86
C SER A 186 -3.13 25.21 8.33
N VAL A 187 -2.86 24.26 9.21
CA VAL A 187 -1.49 23.92 9.65
C VAL A 187 -0.71 23.43 8.44
N ARG A 188 0.46 24.02 8.20
CA ARG A 188 1.38 23.62 7.13
C ARG A 188 2.51 22.78 7.70
N GLU A 189 3.13 21.97 6.83
CA GLU A 189 4.31 21.18 7.15
C GLU A 189 5.48 22.04 7.70
N SER A 190 5.62 23.26 7.16
CA SER A 190 6.63 24.24 7.59
C SER A 190 6.45 24.75 9.01
N ASP A 191 5.24 24.61 9.58
CA ASP A 191 4.92 25.12 10.91
C ASP A 191 5.40 24.14 12.00
N LEU A 192 5.78 22.92 11.62
CA LEU A 192 6.35 21.91 12.50
C LEU A 192 7.88 21.89 12.41
N VAL A 193 8.52 22.16 13.52
CA VAL A 193 9.96 21.92 13.70
C VAL A 193 10.13 20.53 14.32
N VAL A 194 10.87 19.65 13.65
CA VAL A 194 11.19 18.30 14.11
C VAL A 194 12.70 18.13 14.13
N ASP A 195 13.22 17.80 15.30
CA ASP A 195 14.64 17.49 15.52
C ASP A 195 14.80 16.06 16.05
N VAL A 196 15.76 15.33 15.50
CA VAL A 196 16.13 13.98 15.95
C VAL A 196 17.33 14.09 16.88
N PHE A 197 17.11 13.87 18.18
CA PHE A 197 18.19 13.95 19.16
C PHE A 197 19.15 12.75 19.07
N HIS A 198 18.62 11.54 18.94
CA HIS A 198 19.39 10.29 18.99
C HIS A 198 18.73 9.20 18.14
N GLY A 199 19.51 8.20 17.71
CA GLY A 199 18.98 6.97 17.09
C GLY A 199 18.78 7.01 15.57
N GLY A 200 19.01 8.16 14.92
CA GLY A 200 19.12 8.26 13.47
C GLY A 200 19.12 9.68 12.93
N LEU A 201 18.72 9.84 11.67
CA LEU A 201 18.72 11.11 10.93
C LEU A 201 17.37 11.31 10.26
N LEU A 202 16.81 12.52 10.31
CA LEU A 202 15.58 12.90 9.63
C LEU A 202 15.80 12.96 8.10
N THR A 203 15.14 12.09 7.34
CA THR A 203 15.29 12.03 5.86
C THR A 203 14.28 12.90 5.10
N GLY A 204 13.14 13.23 5.70
CA GLY A 204 12.08 13.99 5.07
C GLY A 204 11.00 14.41 6.04
N ARG A 205 10.04 15.17 5.53
CA ARG A 205 8.76 15.51 6.16
C ARG A 205 7.71 15.47 5.04
N ALA A 206 6.48 15.17 5.41
CA ALA A 206 5.34 15.18 4.51
C ALA A 206 4.08 15.49 5.33
N MET A 207 2.95 15.76 4.69
CA MET A 207 1.65 15.79 5.34
C MET A 207 0.84 14.60 4.85
N GLU A 208 0.49 13.67 5.72
CA GLU A 208 -0.31 12.47 5.33
C GLU A 208 -1.79 12.79 5.08
N SER A 209 -2.32 13.85 5.70
CA SER A 209 -3.72 14.27 5.61
C SER A 209 -3.83 15.78 5.35
N SER A 210 -4.69 16.16 4.42
CA SER A 210 -5.09 17.56 4.16
C SER A 210 -6.39 17.95 4.88
N ASP A 211 -6.95 17.07 5.71
CA ASP A 211 -8.22 17.31 6.40
C ASP A 211 -8.03 18.39 7.49
N PRO A 212 -8.71 19.54 7.42
CA PRO A 212 -8.60 20.61 8.41
C PRO A 212 -8.99 20.16 9.84
N GLY A 213 -9.65 19.00 10.01
CA GLY A 213 -9.98 18.42 11.31
C GLY A 213 -9.05 17.31 11.80
N ARG A 214 -8.07 16.84 11.01
CA ARG A 214 -7.19 15.73 11.37
C ARG A 214 -5.74 15.92 10.90
N ALA A 215 -4.89 16.18 11.90
CA ALA A 215 -3.58 15.56 12.08
C ALA A 215 -2.68 15.51 10.83
N GLY A 216 -1.86 16.54 10.64
CA GLY A 216 -0.72 16.46 9.75
C GLY A 216 0.35 15.53 10.31
N VAL A 217 0.57 14.38 9.66
CA VAL A 217 1.62 13.42 9.99
C VAL A 217 2.90 13.78 9.26
N ALA A 218 3.89 14.23 10.02
CA ALA A 218 5.25 14.43 9.54
C ALA A 218 6.04 13.12 9.64
N VAL A 219 6.15 12.43 8.52
CA VAL A 219 6.98 11.23 8.38
C VAL A 219 8.45 11.58 8.56
N ALA A 220 8.99 11.26 9.72
CA ALA A 220 10.43 11.33 9.97
C ALA A 220 11.08 10.00 9.64
N GLY A 221 11.62 9.84 8.44
CA GLY A 221 12.49 8.70 8.16
C GLY A 221 13.70 8.78 9.06
N ILE A 222 13.90 7.79 9.93
CA ILE A 222 15.04 7.68 10.85
C ILE A 222 15.84 6.43 10.44
N VAL A 223 17.08 6.65 10.00
CA VAL A 223 18.04 5.56 9.74
C VAL A 223 18.64 5.11 11.07
N ALA A 224 18.36 3.89 11.52
CA ALA A 224 19.00 3.33 12.70
C ALA A 224 20.52 3.24 12.49
N ALA A 225 21.30 3.92 13.33
CA ALA A 225 22.74 3.70 13.38
C ALA A 225 23.01 2.34 14.04
N ARG A 226 23.80 1.49 13.38
CA ARG A 226 24.33 0.24 13.95
C ARG A 226 25.21 0.49 15.16
#